data_AF-A0A662XB72-F1
#
_entry.id   AF-A0A662XB72-F1
#
_cell.length_a   1.000
_cell.length_b   1.000
_cell.length_c   1.000
_cell.angle_alpha   90.00
_cell.angle_beta   90.00
_cell.angle_gamma   90.00
#
_symmetry.space_group_name_H-M   'P 1'
#
loop_
_entity.id
_entity.type
_entity.pdbx_description
1 polymer ?
#
loop_
_entity_poly.entity_id
_entity_poly.type
_entity_poly.pdbx_seq_one_letter_code
_entity_poly.pdbx_strand_id
1 'polypeptide(L)'
;MPPRPHSFRSSTEMLAEPTKEEIARAIRARNGNASSRASETPSLTAEEVNAIVRKLSFSAAAMAEHEASDDDVTDATFKVQIVMRLRPPADEAAAADDCFRVLSDSALIAQPPKTSQAYRSTGTATSFHFSRIFRPDTEQRDLFEATTRPVLDAAFAGKSGLVFAYGVTNSGKTYTISGTSDAPGVLPQALQYVMSELPRRKENDALPVTRITATYIEIYNENVFDLLSPALRKRRALRVQDCDGKIQVRGAVERSVKTLSEGLELLEMGRR
;
A
#
# COMPACT_ATOMS: atom_id res chain seq x y z
N MET A 1 47.27 -11.34 -19.18
CA MET A 1 46.74 -10.33 -18.25
C MET A 1 45.22 -10.27 -18.44
N PRO A 2 44.41 -10.66 -17.44
CA PRO A 2 42.96 -10.57 -17.54
C PRO A 2 42.47 -9.14 -17.24
N PRO A 3 41.35 -8.68 -17.82
CA PRO A 3 40.76 -7.39 -17.49
C PRO A 3 40.04 -7.47 -16.12
N ARG A 4 40.14 -6.38 -15.35
CA ARG A 4 39.52 -6.24 -14.02
C ARG A 4 37.99 -6.07 -14.14
N PRO A 5 37.19 -6.63 -13.22
CA PRO A 5 35.75 -6.39 -13.20
C PRO A 5 35.45 -4.98 -12.67
N HIS A 6 34.60 -4.25 -13.39
CA HIS A 6 34.04 -2.98 -12.95
C HIS A 6 32.95 -3.24 -11.90
N SER A 7 33.20 -2.84 -10.65
CA SER A 7 32.17 -2.81 -9.61
C SER A 7 31.24 -1.61 -9.83
N PHE A 8 29.99 -1.88 -10.17
CA PHE A 8 28.92 -0.89 -10.19
C PHE A 8 28.55 -0.56 -8.74
N ARG A 9 28.95 0.61 -8.22
CA ARG A 9 28.48 1.11 -6.93
C ARG A 9 27.06 1.65 -7.12
N SER A 10 26.06 0.91 -6.61
CA SER A 10 24.72 1.45 -6.36
C SER A 10 24.83 2.42 -5.18
N SER A 11 24.96 3.71 -5.47
CA SER A 11 24.81 4.77 -4.48
C SER A 11 23.32 4.96 -4.20
N THR A 12 22.74 4.04 -3.45
CA THR A 12 21.52 4.33 -2.69
C THR A 12 21.99 5.00 -1.40
N GLU A 13 21.98 6.33 -1.36
CA GLU A 13 22.09 7.03 -0.08
C GLU A 13 20.91 6.56 0.79
N MET A 14 21.19 5.71 1.76
CA MET A 14 20.25 5.48 2.85
C MET A 14 20.16 6.80 3.62
N LEU A 15 19.11 7.57 3.35
CA LEU A 15 18.74 8.69 4.20
C LEU A 15 18.49 8.11 5.60
N ALA A 16 19.36 8.45 6.55
CA ALA A 16 19.24 8.04 7.93
C ALA A 16 17.87 8.45 8.48
N GLU A 17 17.29 7.62 9.36
CA GLU A 17 16.08 8.00 10.06
C GLU A 17 16.30 9.35 10.79
N PRO A 18 15.38 10.32 10.65
CA PRO A 18 15.56 11.62 11.26
C PRO A 18 15.60 11.49 12.78
N THR A 19 16.64 12.04 13.39
CA THR A 19 16.84 12.06 14.84
C THR A 19 15.69 12.78 15.54
N LYS A 20 15.49 12.50 16.84
CA LYS A 20 14.50 13.20 17.68
C LYS A 20 14.62 14.73 17.58
N GLU A 21 15.86 15.21 17.46
CA GLU A 21 16.20 16.62 17.28
C GLU A 21 15.74 17.16 15.92
N GLU A 22 15.89 16.39 14.85
CA GLU A 22 15.49 16.75 13.48
C GLU A 22 13.98 16.75 13.30
N ILE A 23 13.26 15.80 13.90
CA ILE A 23 11.79 15.78 13.92
C ILE A 23 11.27 17.00 14.70
N ALA A 24 11.82 17.25 15.90
CA ALA A 24 11.45 18.43 16.69
C ALA A 24 11.82 19.74 15.97
N ARG A 25 12.97 19.80 15.30
CA ARG A 25 13.42 20.95 14.51
C ARG A 25 12.55 21.17 13.28
N ALA A 26 12.15 20.14 12.55
CA ALA A 26 11.23 20.25 11.41
C ALA A 26 9.85 20.75 11.86
N ILE A 27 9.40 20.33 13.05
CA ILE A 27 8.15 20.84 13.64
C ILE A 27 8.29 22.33 14.03
N ARG A 28 9.42 22.73 14.63
CA ARG A 28 9.68 24.12 15.03
C ARG A 28 9.99 25.07 13.86
N ALA A 29 10.69 24.61 12.83
CA ALA A 29 11.12 25.43 11.69
C ALA A 29 9.94 25.93 10.85
N ARG A 30 8.87 25.13 10.70
CA ARG A 30 7.65 25.56 10.00
C ARG A 30 6.85 26.59 10.82
N ASN A 31 6.88 26.49 12.16
CA ASN A 31 6.27 27.50 13.04
C ASN A 31 6.95 28.88 12.89
N GLY A 32 8.25 28.91 12.60
CA GLY A 32 8.99 30.15 12.35
C GLY A 32 8.70 30.79 10.97
N ASN A 33 8.52 29.97 9.93
CA ASN A 33 8.24 30.47 8.56
C ASN A 33 6.78 30.87 8.32
N ALA A 34 5.85 30.59 9.24
CA ALA A 34 4.46 31.04 9.16
C ALA A 34 4.28 32.55 9.47
N SER A 35 5.35 33.26 9.85
CA SER A 35 5.26 34.65 10.29
C SER A 35 5.11 35.71 9.19
N SER A 36 5.13 35.35 7.89
CA SER A 36 5.15 36.37 6.81
C SER A 36 3.96 36.43 5.86
N ARG A 37 2.84 35.73 6.12
CA ARG A 37 1.55 36.06 5.46
C ARG A 37 0.37 35.51 6.26
N ALA A 38 -0.47 36.42 6.73
CA ALA A 38 -1.55 36.19 7.67
C ALA A 38 -2.57 35.13 7.19
N SER A 39 -2.56 33.99 7.87
CA SER A 39 -3.75 33.26 8.31
C SER A 39 -3.41 32.65 9.68
N GLU A 40 -4.26 32.89 10.69
CA GLU A 40 -4.03 32.49 12.09
C GLU A 40 -4.04 30.97 12.27
N THR A 41 -2.96 30.31 11.89
CA THR A 41 -2.66 28.92 12.28
C THR A 41 -1.70 28.96 13.46
N PRO A 42 -2.09 28.53 14.67
CA PRO A 42 -1.16 28.50 15.79
C PRO A 42 -0.30 27.25 15.73
N SER A 43 0.98 27.49 15.95
CA SER A 43 2.04 26.53 16.19
C SER A 43 1.70 25.53 17.31
N LEU A 44 2.01 24.25 17.10
CA LEU A 44 2.05 23.24 18.16
C LEU A 44 2.93 23.72 19.33
N THR A 45 2.48 23.51 20.57
CA THR A 45 3.25 23.85 21.76
C THR A 45 4.46 22.92 21.93
N ALA A 46 5.52 23.39 22.59
CA ALA A 46 6.73 22.58 22.80
C ALA A 46 6.44 21.28 23.58
N GLU A 47 5.42 21.28 24.44
CA GLU A 47 4.98 20.12 25.21
C GLU A 47 4.27 19.07 24.32
N GLU A 48 3.40 19.51 23.40
CA GLU A 48 2.76 18.63 22.42
C GLU A 48 3.78 18.00 21.48
N VAL A 49 4.76 18.79 21.02
CA VAL A 49 5.87 18.28 20.19
C VAL A 49 6.68 17.24 20.96
N ASN A 50 7.01 17.49 22.23
CA ASN A 50 7.77 16.54 23.04
C ASN A 50 6.98 15.26 23.36
N ALA A 51 5.67 15.36 23.57
CA ALA A 51 4.80 14.20 23.79
C ALA A 51 4.72 13.32 22.54
N ILE A 52 4.58 13.93 21.37
CA ILE A 52 4.57 13.24 20.07
C ILE A 52 5.93 12.58 19.83
N VAL A 53 7.05 13.29 20.00
CA VAL A 53 8.40 12.75 19.82
C VAL A 53 8.65 11.57 20.77
N ARG A 54 8.21 11.64 22.03
CA ARG A 54 8.31 10.51 22.97
C ARG A 54 7.53 9.29 22.48
N LYS A 55 6.27 9.48 22.04
CA LYS A 55 5.42 8.39 21.54
C LYS A 55 5.97 7.75 20.26
N LEU A 56 6.48 8.57 19.34
CA LEU A 56 7.15 8.12 18.12
C LEU A 56 8.41 7.32 18.44
N SER A 57 9.22 7.78 19.40
CA SER A 57 10.45 7.07 19.78
C SER A 57 10.19 5.75 20.51
N PHE A 58 9.06 5.61 21.21
CA PHE A 58 8.67 4.35 21.84
C PHE A 58 8.17 3.32 20.80
N SER A 59 7.43 3.78 19.79
CA SER A 59 6.97 2.93 18.69
C SER A 59 8.11 2.54 17.73
N ALA A 60 9.06 3.44 17.48
CA ALA A 60 10.25 3.15 16.68
C ALA A 60 11.19 2.16 17.40
N ALA A 61 11.40 2.31 18.71
CA ALA A 61 12.18 1.35 19.49
C ALA A 61 11.57 -0.06 19.47
N ALA A 62 10.23 -0.18 19.59
CA ALA A 62 9.54 -1.46 19.48
C ALA A 62 9.64 -2.11 18.08
N MET A 63 9.95 -1.32 17.03
CA MET A 63 10.21 -1.84 15.69
C MET A 63 11.70 -2.17 15.47
N ALA A 64 12.61 -1.35 16.01
CA ALA A 64 14.05 -1.48 15.89
C ALA A 64 14.64 -2.62 16.74
N GLU A 65 14.08 -2.90 17.91
CA GLU A 65 14.45 -4.08 18.72
C GLU A 65 14.14 -5.41 17.99
N HIS A 66 13.39 -5.37 16.87
CA HIS A 66 13.05 -6.54 16.07
C HIS A 66 13.91 -6.72 14.81
N GLU A 67 14.84 -5.79 14.52
CA GLU A 67 15.78 -5.86 13.39
C GLU A 67 17.19 -6.33 13.79
N ALA A 68 17.42 -6.65 15.06
CA ALA A 68 18.72 -7.08 15.58
C ALA A 68 18.68 -8.51 16.16
N SER A 69 18.44 -9.51 15.32
CA SER A 69 18.85 -10.89 15.59
C SER A 69 18.97 -11.67 14.28
N ASP A 70 20.17 -11.63 13.69
CA ASP A 70 20.59 -12.49 12.60
C ASP A 70 21.26 -13.70 13.22
N ASP A 71 20.50 -14.79 13.40
CA ASP A 71 20.94 -16.18 13.62
C ASP A 71 19.69 -17.02 13.99
N ASP A 72 18.92 -17.50 13.01
CA ASP A 72 18.51 -18.91 12.86
C ASP A 72 17.55 -19.09 11.65
N VAL A 73 17.78 -20.13 10.86
CA VAL A 73 16.93 -20.52 9.74
C VAL A 73 15.70 -21.25 10.29
N THR A 74 14.67 -20.54 10.76
CA THR A 74 13.32 -21.09 10.93
C THR A 74 12.25 -19.99 10.98
N ASP A 75 11.23 -20.13 10.13
CA ASP A 75 9.94 -19.43 10.17
C ASP A 75 10.00 -17.88 10.28
N ALA A 76 10.34 -17.23 9.15
CA ALA A 76 10.06 -15.81 8.96
C ALA A 76 8.54 -15.60 9.04
N THR A 77 8.07 -15.33 10.25
CA THR A 77 6.71 -14.89 10.56
C THR A 77 6.23 -13.95 9.45
N PHE A 78 5.17 -14.35 8.74
CA PHE A 78 4.56 -13.57 7.68
C PHE A 78 3.98 -12.29 8.30
N LYS A 79 4.83 -11.28 8.50
CA LYS A 79 4.45 -10.00 9.07
C LYS A 79 3.54 -9.31 8.08
N VAL A 80 2.29 -9.13 8.47
CA VAL A 80 1.32 -8.33 7.71
C VAL A 80 1.93 -6.95 7.49
N GLN A 81 2.18 -6.60 6.23
CA GLN A 81 2.66 -5.27 5.86
C GLN A 81 1.48 -4.32 5.76
N ILE A 82 1.49 -3.28 6.59
CA ILE A 82 0.45 -2.25 6.59
C ILE A 82 1.06 -0.98 6.01
N VAL A 83 0.63 -0.63 4.80
CA VAL A 83 1.09 0.57 4.11
C VAL A 83 -0.02 1.62 4.05
N MET A 84 0.36 2.89 4.13
CA MET A 84 -0.55 4.02 3.98
C MET A 84 -0.24 4.77 2.69
N ARG A 85 -1.27 5.09 1.90
CA ARG A 85 -1.14 5.95 0.72
C ARG A 85 -1.93 7.23 0.92
N LEU A 86 -1.26 8.37 0.84
CA LEU A 86 -1.91 9.67 0.85
C LEU A 86 -2.35 10.02 -0.58
N ARG A 87 -3.61 10.43 -0.71
CA ARG A 87 -4.15 10.94 -1.97
C ARG A 87 -3.71 12.41 -2.16
N PRO A 88 -3.38 12.85 -3.39
CA PRO A 88 -3.29 14.27 -3.72
C PRO A 88 -4.49 15.08 -3.25
N PRO A 89 -4.26 16.29 -2.70
CA PRO A 89 -5.35 17.20 -2.39
C PRO A 89 -6.11 17.55 -3.67
N ALA A 90 -7.43 17.74 -3.54
CA ALA A 90 -8.28 18.03 -4.69
C ALA A 90 -8.05 19.45 -5.25
N ASP A 91 -7.71 20.39 -4.37
CA ASP A 91 -7.44 21.79 -4.68
C ASP A 91 -6.45 22.38 -3.66
N GLU A 92 -6.05 23.63 -3.87
CA GLU A 92 -5.12 24.34 -2.99
C GLU A 92 -5.69 24.57 -1.58
N ALA A 93 -7.01 24.68 -1.42
CA ALA A 93 -7.65 24.85 -0.12
C ALA A 93 -7.54 23.56 0.72
N ALA A 94 -7.76 22.40 0.10
CA ALA A 94 -7.55 21.10 0.72
C ALA A 94 -6.06 20.81 0.97
N ALA A 95 -5.16 21.39 0.18
CA ALA A 95 -3.73 21.32 0.44
C ALA A 95 -3.30 22.19 1.65
N ALA A 96 -4.05 23.27 1.93
CA ALA A 96 -3.82 24.13 3.09
C ALA A 96 -4.32 23.49 4.40
N ASP A 97 -5.28 22.58 4.33
CA ASP A 97 -5.71 21.74 5.45
C ASP A 97 -4.63 20.70 5.78
N ASP A 98 -3.71 21.05 6.69
CA ASP A 98 -2.57 20.26 7.18
C ASP A 98 -3.00 19.09 8.09
N CYS A 99 -4.04 18.34 7.69
CA CYS A 99 -4.64 17.27 8.49
C CYS A 99 -3.70 16.08 8.68
N PHE A 100 -2.80 15.87 7.74
CA PHE A 100 -1.83 14.76 7.76
C PHE A 100 -0.45 15.29 7.46
N ARG A 101 0.48 15.07 8.39
CA ARG A 101 1.88 15.45 8.28
C ARG A 101 2.75 14.21 8.31
N VAL A 102 3.39 13.91 7.18
CA VAL A 102 4.37 12.83 7.08
C VAL A 102 5.68 13.28 7.74
N LEU A 103 6.19 12.48 8.68
CA LEU A 103 7.45 12.76 9.38
C LEU A 103 8.62 11.95 8.80
N SER A 104 8.34 10.72 8.40
CA SER A 104 9.27 9.79 7.77
C SER A 104 8.51 8.86 6.83
N ASP A 105 9.20 7.91 6.20
CA ASP A 105 8.57 6.90 5.35
C ASP A 105 7.72 5.89 6.14
N SER A 106 7.74 5.93 7.47
CA SER A 106 6.99 5.01 8.34
C SER A 106 6.09 5.71 9.37
N ALA A 107 6.27 7.02 9.60
CA ALA A 107 5.54 7.77 10.63
C ALA A 107 4.79 9.00 10.07
N LEU A 108 3.56 9.20 10.54
CA LEU A 108 2.78 10.41 10.29
C LEU A 108 2.06 10.91 11.53
N ILE A 109 1.74 12.20 11.53
CA ILE A 109 0.85 12.84 12.49
C ILE A 109 -0.46 13.16 11.78
N ALA A 110 -1.59 12.76 12.37
CA ALA A 110 -2.90 13.25 11.98
C ALA A 110 -3.36 14.32 12.98
N GLN A 111 -3.73 15.49 12.49
CA GLN A 111 -4.24 16.59 13.29
C GLN A 111 -5.60 17.02 12.73
N PRO A 112 -6.70 16.82 13.46
CA PRO A 112 -8.00 17.25 12.98
C PRO A 112 -8.07 18.77 12.84
N PRO A 113 -8.75 19.32 11.81
CA PRO A 113 -8.96 20.76 11.68
C PRO A 113 -9.67 21.31 12.91
N LYS A 114 -9.33 22.53 13.31
CA LYS A 114 -9.91 23.17 14.50
C LYS A 114 -11.43 23.34 14.43
N THR A 115 -11.95 23.45 13.22
CA THR A 115 -13.37 23.56 12.91
C THR A 115 -14.13 22.24 13.09
N SER A 116 -13.41 21.11 13.17
CA SER A 116 -14.01 19.77 13.23
C SER A 116 -14.42 19.37 14.66
N GLN A 117 -15.45 18.52 14.75
CA GLN A 117 -15.86 17.88 16.01
C GLN A 117 -14.72 17.07 16.65
N ALA A 118 -13.87 16.44 15.84
CA ALA A 118 -12.74 15.65 16.32
C ALA A 118 -11.72 16.50 17.08
N TYR A 119 -11.42 17.71 16.60
CA TYR A 119 -10.55 18.63 17.33
C TYR A 119 -11.16 19.07 18.66
N ARG A 120 -12.49 19.29 18.72
CA ARG A 120 -13.18 19.67 19.97
C ARG A 120 -13.20 18.54 21.00
N SER A 121 -13.23 17.28 20.57
CA SER A 121 -13.30 16.13 21.47
C SER A 121 -11.93 15.65 21.96
N THR A 122 -10.92 15.68 21.11
CA THR A 122 -9.58 15.12 21.44
C THR A 122 -8.48 16.16 21.53
N GLY A 123 -8.65 17.33 20.91
CA GLY A 123 -7.73 18.49 20.97
C GLY A 123 -6.31 18.24 20.45
N THR A 124 -5.93 17.00 20.19
CA THR A 124 -4.53 16.59 20.15
C THR A 124 -4.21 15.85 18.86
N ALA A 125 -3.07 16.23 18.28
CA ALA A 125 -2.50 15.54 17.14
C ALA A 125 -2.13 14.10 17.54
N THR A 126 -2.49 13.12 16.70
CA THR A 126 -2.24 11.70 16.94
C THR A 126 -1.18 11.19 15.98
N SER A 127 -0.17 10.49 16.51
CA SER A 127 0.87 9.84 15.70
C SER A 127 0.47 8.43 15.29
N PHE A 128 0.75 8.05 14.05
CA PHE A 128 0.57 6.71 13.50
C PHE A 128 1.85 6.20 12.88
N HIS A 129 2.06 4.88 12.95
CA HIS A 129 3.17 4.17 12.35
C HIS A 129 2.67 3.09 11.39
N PHE A 130 3.34 2.98 10.25
CA PHE A 130 3.05 2.05 9.16
C PHE A 130 4.36 1.41 8.69
N SER A 131 4.26 0.27 8.01
CA SER A 131 5.41 -0.34 7.34
C SER A 131 5.98 0.59 6.28
N ARG A 132 5.12 1.34 5.58
CA ARG A 132 5.50 2.38 4.63
C ARG A 132 4.38 3.39 4.42
N ILE A 133 4.75 4.64 4.17
CA ILE A 133 3.86 5.75 3.84
C ILE A 133 4.23 6.27 2.45
N PHE A 134 3.28 6.18 1.53
CA PHE A 134 3.38 6.73 0.18
C PHE A 134 2.77 8.14 0.17
N ARG A 135 3.58 9.10 -0.29
CA ARG A 135 3.23 10.52 -0.34
C ARG A 135 2.31 10.80 -1.54
N PRO A 136 1.62 11.95 -1.58
CA PRO A 136 0.71 12.30 -2.67
C PRO A 136 1.28 12.19 -4.09
N ASP A 137 2.56 12.50 -4.24
CA ASP A 137 3.34 12.47 -5.49
C ASP A 137 3.79 11.06 -5.91
N THR A 138 3.56 10.04 -5.07
CA THR A 138 3.93 8.65 -5.41
C THR A 138 3.15 8.13 -6.62
N GLU A 139 3.89 7.72 -7.64
CA GLU A 139 3.34 7.11 -8.85
C GLU A 139 2.79 5.70 -8.60
N GLN A 140 1.86 5.27 -9.45
CA GLN A 140 1.27 3.94 -9.37
C GLN A 140 2.30 2.82 -9.51
N ARG A 141 3.35 3.05 -10.31
CA ARG A 141 4.41 2.08 -10.54
C ARG A 141 5.25 1.86 -9.29
N ASP A 142 5.67 2.93 -8.64
CA ASP A 142 6.48 2.86 -7.42
C ASP A 142 5.72 2.17 -6.29
N LEU A 143 4.42 2.46 -6.18
CA LEU A 143 3.53 1.76 -5.26
C LEU A 143 3.47 0.26 -5.56
N PHE A 144 3.31 -0.14 -6.83
CA PHE A 144 3.24 -1.54 -7.25
C PHE A 144 4.55 -2.29 -6.93
N GLU A 145 5.68 -1.72 -7.31
CA GLU A 145 7.03 -2.28 -7.08
C GLU A 145 7.29 -2.50 -5.59
N ALA A 146 6.86 -1.56 -4.74
CA ALA A 146 7.08 -1.62 -3.30
C ALA A 146 6.12 -2.56 -2.55
N THR A 147 4.92 -2.83 -3.08
CA THR A 147 3.86 -3.53 -2.34
C THR A 147 3.50 -4.89 -2.96
N THR A 148 3.22 -4.91 -4.26
CA THR A 148 2.56 -6.05 -4.90
C THR A 148 3.57 -6.97 -5.58
N ARG A 149 4.65 -6.41 -6.14
CA ARG A 149 5.72 -7.22 -6.74
C ARG A 149 6.31 -8.25 -5.76
N PRO A 150 6.68 -7.91 -4.51
CA PRO A 150 7.19 -8.89 -3.55
C PRO A 150 6.18 -10.02 -3.26
N VAL A 151 4.88 -9.70 -3.25
CA VAL A 151 3.80 -10.68 -3.05
C VAL A 151 3.70 -11.63 -4.25
N LEU A 152 3.84 -11.11 -5.48
CA LEU A 152 3.86 -11.92 -6.70
C LEU A 152 5.12 -12.79 -6.79
N ASP A 153 6.28 -12.27 -6.38
CA ASP A 153 7.52 -13.03 -6.31
C ASP A 153 7.42 -14.19 -5.31
N ALA A 154 6.82 -13.95 -4.15
CA ALA A 154 6.50 -15.01 -3.20
C ALA A 154 5.50 -16.03 -3.78
N ALA A 155 4.52 -15.58 -4.57
CA ALA A 155 3.58 -16.46 -5.26
C ALA A 155 4.24 -17.38 -6.28
N PHE A 156 5.20 -16.87 -7.06
CA PHE A 156 6.02 -17.70 -7.93
C PHE A 156 6.88 -18.70 -7.15
N ALA A 157 7.27 -18.39 -5.91
CA ALA A 157 7.95 -19.32 -5.01
C ALA A 157 6.98 -20.31 -4.29
N GLY A 158 5.72 -20.38 -4.70
CA GLY A 158 4.73 -21.32 -4.16
C GLY A 158 4.01 -20.87 -2.89
N LYS A 159 4.10 -19.58 -2.51
CA LYS A 159 3.44 -19.02 -1.31
C LYS A 159 2.14 -18.29 -1.68
N SER A 160 1.09 -18.43 -0.87
CA SER A 160 -0.12 -17.63 -1.06
C SER A 160 0.10 -16.17 -0.67
N GLY A 161 -0.44 -15.24 -1.45
CA GLY A 161 -0.34 -13.80 -1.21
C GLY A 161 -1.69 -13.10 -1.28
N LEU A 162 -1.88 -12.05 -0.46
CA LEU A 162 -3.09 -11.24 -0.45
C LEU A 162 -2.72 -9.75 -0.41
N VAL A 163 -3.27 -8.98 -1.35
CA VAL A 163 -3.21 -7.52 -1.34
C VAL A 163 -4.63 -7.00 -1.34
N PHE A 164 -4.94 -6.08 -0.43
CA PHE A 164 -6.25 -5.43 -0.37
C PHE A 164 -6.07 -3.94 -0.05
N ALA A 165 -6.98 -3.12 -0.54
CA ALA A 165 -7.01 -1.69 -0.25
C ALA A 165 -8.16 -1.39 0.73
N TYR A 166 -7.85 -0.66 1.80
CA TYR A 166 -8.81 -0.24 2.81
C TYR A 166 -8.83 1.28 2.96
N GLY A 167 -9.99 1.84 3.30
CA GLY A 167 -10.17 3.28 3.48
C GLY A 167 -11.60 3.75 3.23
N VAL A 168 -11.87 5.01 3.55
CA VAL A 168 -13.18 5.64 3.36
C VAL A 168 -13.54 5.85 1.89
N THR A 169 -14.81 6.12 1.58
CA THR A 169 -15.21 6.54 0.23
C THR A 169 -14.39 7.76 -0.20
N ASN A 170 -14.03 7.83 -1.49
CA ASN A 170 -13.20 8.90 -2.05
C ASN A 170 -11.71 8.92 -1.59
N SER A 171 -11.24 7.94 -0.81
CA SER A 171 -9.82 7.87 -0.39
C SER A 171 -8.84 7.39 -1.47
N GLY A 172 -9.33 7.06 -2.68
CA GLY A 172 -8.47 6.58 -3.78
C GLY A 172 -8.25 5.07 -3.82
N LYS A 173 -9.09 4.25 -3.16
CA LYS A 173 -9.03 2.78 -3.25
C LYS A 173 -9.12 2.26 -4.69
N THR A 174 -10.15 2.68 -5.43
CA THR A 174 -10.36 2.29 -6.84
C THR A 174 -9.24 2.77 -7.73
N TYR A 175 -8.74 4.00 -7.50
CA TYR A 175 -7.55 4.51 -8.19
C TYR A 175 -6.32 3.63 -7.90
N THR A 176 -6.14 3.18 -6.66
CA THR A 176 -5.00 2.33 -6.30
C THR A 176 -5.09 0.94 -6.93
N ILE A 177 -6.25 0.28 -6.84
CA ILE A 177 -6.41 -1.09 -7.35
C ILE A 177 -6.54 -1.13 -8.86
N SER A 178 -7.45 -0.35 -9.44
CA SER A 178 -7.75 -0.37 -10.88
C SER A 178 -6.97 0.69 -11.65
N GLY A 179 -6.83 1.88 -11.08
CA GLY A 179 -6.19 3.03 -11.74
C GLY A 179 -6.97 3.55 -12.94
N THR A 180 -6.27 4.30 -13.77
CA THR A 180 -6.77 4.88 -15.03
C THR A 180 -5.98 4.30 -16.20
N SER A 181 -6.39 4.63 -17.44
CA SER A 181 -5.65 4.22 -18.63
C SER A 181 -4.22 4.79 -18.66
N ASP A 182 -4.05 6.04 -18.21
CA ASP A 182 -2.75 6.71 -18.17
C ASP A 182 -1.90 6.32 -16.95
N ALA A 183 -2.57 5.97 -15.84
CA ALA A 183 -1.95 5.60 -14.57
C ALA A 183 -2.55 4.26 -14.08
N PRO A 184 -2.16 3.13 -14.70
CA PRO A 184 -2.72 1.82 -14.39
C PRO A 184 -2.47 1.46 -12.93
N GLY A 185 -3.47 0.91 -12.25
CA GLY A 185 -3.38 0.55 -10.83
C GLY A 185 -2.62 -0.75 -10.58
N VAL A 186 -2.67 -1.21 -9.34
CA VAL A 186 -2.03 -2.45 -8.88
C VAL A 186 -2.47 -3.67 -9.70
N LEU A 187 -3.77 -3.80 -9.99
CA LEU A 187 -4.33 -4.98 -10.65
C LEU A 187 -3.87 -5.16 -12.11
N PRO A 188 -3.99 -4.16 -13.01
CA PRO A 188 -3.46 -4.30 -14.37
C PRO A 188 -1.92 -4.42 -14.40
N GLN A 189 -1.19 -3.73 -13.51
CA GLN A 189 0.26 -3.89 -13.40
C GLN A 189 0.66 -5.31 -12.94
N ALA A 190 -0.09 -5.90 -12.00
CA ALA A 190 0.12 -7.28 -11.57
C ALA A 190 -0.04 -8.27 -12.73
N LEU A 191 -1.09 -8.11 -13.55
CA LEU A 191 -1.27 -8.94 -14.74
C LEU A 191 -0.11 -8.79 -15.73
N GLN A 192 0.32 -7.55 -15.99
CA GLN A 192 1.47 -7.29 -16.86
C GLN A 192 2.74 -7.95 -16.33
N TYR A 193 3.03 -7.80 -15.03
CA TYR A 193 4.18 -8.40 -14.38
C TYR A 193 4.16 -9.92 -14.53
N VAL A 194 3.06 -10.56 -14.12
CA VAL A 194 2.90 -12.01 -14.16
C VAL A 194 3.10 -12.55 -15.57
N MET A 195 2.46 -11.93 -16.58
CA MET A 195 2.58 -12.36 -17.97
C MET A 195 3.99 -12.15 -18.54
N SER A 196 4.72 -11.13 -18.07
CA SER A 196 6.10 -10.87 -18.49
C SER A 196 7.12 -11.81 -17.84
N GLU A 197 6.84 -12.28 -16.62
CA GLU A 197 7.72 -13.17 -15.86
C GLU A 197 7.58 -14.64 -16.27
N LEU A 198 6.39 -15.04 -16.71
CA LEU A 198 6.10 -16.41 -17.13
C LEU A 198 7.12 -17.01 -18.10
N PRO A 199 7.51 -16.35 -19.22
CA PRO A 199 8.50 -16.92 -20.14
C PRO A 199 9.90 -17.06 -19.52
N ARG A 200 10.28 -16.17 -18.58
CA ARG A 200 11.61 -16.16 -17.97
C ARG A 200 11.82 -17.31 -16.99
N ARG A 201 10.74 -17.80 -16.40
CA ARG A 201 10.75 -18.82 -15.35
C ARG A 201 10.55 -20.26 -15.86
N LYS A 202 10.33 -20.44 -17.18
CA LYS A 202 10.03 -21.75 -17.76
C LYS A 202 11.19 -22.75 -17.81
N GLU A 203 12.43 -22.31 -17.63
CA GLU A 203 13.60 -23.14 -17.97
C GLU A 203 14.49 -23.52 -16.78
N ASN A 204 14.39 -22.86 -15.62
CA ASN A 204 15.26 -23.12 -14.46
C ASN A 204 14.55 -23.13 -13.08
N ASP A 205 13.24 -22.88 -12.98
CA ASP A 205 12.55 -22.86 -11.69
C ASP A 205 12.13 -24.26 -11.22
N ALA A 206 12.34 -24.54 -9.94
CA ALA A 206 11.93 -25.79 -9.28
C ALA A 206 10.41 -26.02 -9.30
N LEU A 207 9.62 -24.95 -9.52
CA LEU A 207 8.16 -24.96 -9.58
C LEU A 207 7.69 -24.26 -10.88
N PRO A 208 7.69 -24.94 -12.03
CA PRO A 208 7.27 -24.33 -13.29
C PRO A 208 5.78 -23.99 -13.26
N VAL A 209 5.44 -22.75 -13.64
CA VAL A 209 4.04 -22.33 -13.75
C VAL A 209 3.41 -22.94 -14.99
N THR A 210 2.50 -23.89 -14.79
CA THR A 210 1.84 -24.63 -15.87
C THR A 210 0.56 -23.96 -16.37
N ARG A 211 -0.15 -23.25 -15.50
CA ARG A 211 -1.45 -22.65 -15.81
C ARG A 211 -1.73 -21.44 -14.94
N ILE A 212 -2.27 -20.40 -15.55
CA ILE A 212 -2.84 -19.24 -14.85
C ILE A 212 -4.36 -19.25 -15.04
N THR A 213 -5.07 -19.12 -13.93
CA THR A 213 -6.50 -18.85 -13.91
C THR A 213 -6.81 -17.57 -13.17
N ALA A 214 -7.92 -16.96 -13.53
CA ALA A 214 -8.50 -15.82 -12.83
C ALA A 214 -9.98 -16.05 -12.56
N THR A 215 -10.41 -15.60 -11.38
CA THR A 215 -11.80 -15.46 -10.96
C THR A 215 -12.01 -13.99 -10.58
N TYR A 216 -13.20 -13.44 -10.82
CA TYR A 216 -13.52 -12.08 -10.42
C TYR A 216 -14.87 -12.06 -9.72
N ILE A 217 -14.87 -11.73 -8.44
CA ILE A 217 -16.00 -11.88 -7.53
C ILE A 217 -16.30 -10.54 -6.85
N GLU A 218 -17.58 -10.23 -6.71
CA GLU A 218 -18.11 -9.13 -5.91
C GLU A 218 -18.82 -9.68 -4.67
N ILE A 219 -18.57 -9.07 -3.51
CA ILE A 219 -19.35 -9.30 -2.31
C ILE A 219 -20.20 -8.05 -2.08
N TYR A 220 -21.52 -8.19 -2.18
CA TYR A 220 -22.47 -7.10 -2.00
C TYR A 220 -23.64 -7.53 -1.13
N ASN A 221 -23.88 -6.79 -0.04
CA ASN A 221 -24.92 -7.09 0.93
C ASN A 221 -24.87 -8.55 1.42
N GLU A 222 -23.70 -9.00 1.88
CA GLU A 222 -23.42 -10.39 2.32
C GLU A 222 -23.66 -11.48 1.26
N ASN A 223 -23.87 -11.11 0.00
CA ASN A 223 -24.05 -12.04 -1.12
C ASN A 223 -22.83 -11.99 -2.05
N VAL A 224 -22.43 -13.17 -2.54
CA VAL A 224 -21.29 -13.32 -3.44
C VAL A 224 -21.78 -13.41 -4.88
N PHE A 225 -21.23 -12.61 -5.79
CA PHE A 225 -21.60 -12.57 -7.20
C PHE A 225 -20.37 -12.77 -8.08
N ASP A 226 -20.55 -13.50 -9.18
CA ASP A 226 -19.51 -13.71 -10.18
C ASP A 226 -19.57 -12.63 -11.26
N LEU A 227 -18.50 -11.84 -11.36
CA LEU A 227 -18.36 -10.74 -12.31
C LEU A 227 -17.92 -11.22 -13.71
N LEU A 228 -17.44 -12.46 -13.84
CA LEU A 228 -17.09 -13.08 -15.13
C LEU A 228 -18.24 -13.91 -15.71
N SER A 229 -19.33 -14.07 -14.96
CA SER A 229 -20.54 -14.71 -15.45
C SER A 229 -21.27 -13.82 -16.46
N PRO A 230 -21.86 -14.37 -17.53
CA PRO A 230 -22.61 -13.57 -18.50
C PRO A 230 -23.74 -12.81 -17.78
N ALA A 231 -23.94 -11.55 -18.16
CA ALA A 231 -24.94 -10.67 -17.55
C ALA A 231 -26.35 -11.27 -17.68
N LEU A 232 -26.81 -11.95 -16.64
CA LEU A 232 -28.17 -12.44 -16.53
C LEU A 232 -29.08 -11.27 -16.12
N ARG A 233 -30.35 -11.28 -16.58
CA ARG A 233 -31.39 -10.33 -16.12
C ARG A 233 -31.51 -10.24 -14.60
N LYS A 234 -31.11 -11.31 -13.87
CA LYS A 234 -31.04 -11.34 -12.42
C LYS A 234 -29.70 -11.96 -11.99
N ARG A 235 -28.91 -11.21 -11.22
CA ARG A 235 -27.67 -11.72 -10.61
C ARG A 235 -28.01 -12.85 -9.63
N ARG A 236 -27.28 -13.96 -9.70
CA ARG A 236 -27.47 -15.12 -8.82
C ARG A 236 -26.35 -15.14 -7.79
N ALA A 237 -26.72 -15.10 -6.52
CA ALA A 237 -25.76 -15.24 -5.43
C ALA A 237 -25.13 -16.65 -5.47
N LEU A 238 -23.81 -16.69 -5.42
CA LEU A 238 -23.02 -17.91 -5.26
C LEU A 238 -22.98 -18.34 -3.80
N ARG A 239 -22.81 -19.65 -3.59
CA ARG A 239 -22.70 -20.23 -2.25
C ARG A 239 -21.24 -20.33 -1.84
N VAL A 240 -20.94 -19.83 -0.66
CA VAL A 240 -19.66 -20.05 0.03
C VAL A 240 -19.77 -21.34 0.84
N GLN A 241 -18.79 -22.23 0.73
CA GLN A 241 -18.74 -23.50 1.44
C GLN A 241 -17.37 -23.69 2.07
N ASP A 242 -17.35 -24.32 3.25
CA ASP A 242 -16.13 -24.83 3.85
C ASP A 242 -15.89 -26.25 3.33
N CYS A 243 -14.73 -26.47 2.71
CA CYS A 243 -14.27 -27.77 2.26
C CYS A 243 -12.91 -28.03 2.91
N ASP A 244 -12.89 -28.85 3.96
CA ASP A 244 -11.68 -29.24 4.71
C ASP A 244 -10.89 -28.03 5.27
N GLY A 245 -11.58 -27.04 5.82
CA GLY A 245 -10.98 -25.82 6.34
C GLY A 245 -10.59 -24.81 5.26
N LYS A 246 -10.94 -25.07 4.00
CA LYS A 246 -10.74 -24.15 2.87
C LYS A 246 -12.07 -23.60 2.39
N ILE A 247 -12.21 -22.29 2.51
CA ILE A 247 -13.39 -21.58 2.02
C ILE A 247 -13.36 -21.55 0.48
N GLN A 248 -14.41 -22.07 -0.14
CA GLN A 248 -14.58 -22.12 -1.60
C GLN A 248 -15.90 -21.46 -2.02
N VAL A 249 -15.87 -20.76 -3.15
CA VAL A 249 -17.06 -20.17 -3.76
C VAL A 249 -17.56 -21.10 -4.87
N ARG A 250 -18.63 -21.85 -4.59
CA ARG A 250 -19.14 -22.87 -5.52
C ARG A 250 -19.79 -22.22 -6.74
N GLY A 251 -19.33 -22.64 -7.92
CA GLY A 251 -19.87 -22.19 -9.21
C GLY A 251 -19.29 -20.87 -9.71
N ALA A 252 -18.23 -20.36 -9.06
CA ALA A 252 -17.44 -19.27 -9.62
C ALA A 252 -16.73 -19.73 -10.90
N VAL A 253 -16.77 -18.90 -11.94
CA VAL A 253 -16.15 -19.16 -13.22
C VAL A 253 -14.66 -18.91 -13.13
N GLU A 254 -13.87 -19.96 -13.36
CA GLU A 254 -12.42 -19.85 -13.57
C GLU A 254 -12.12 -19.69 -15.06
N ARG A 255 -11.49 -18.59 -15.43
CA ARG A 255 -11.02 -18.35 -16.80
C ARG A 255 -9.51 -18.58 -16.88
N SER A 256 -9.07 -19.37 -17.85
CA SER A 256 -7.64 -19.53 -18.13
C SER A 256 -7.14 -18.27 -18.83
N VAL A 257 -6.00 -17.73 -18.39
CA VAL A 257 -5.37 -16.54 -18.98
C VAL A 257 -4.05 -16.95 -19.61
N LYS A 258 -3.91 -16.78 -20.93
CA LYS A 258 -2.70 -17.14 -21.69
C LYS A 258 -1.92 -15.94 -22.16
N THR A 259 -2.60 -14.81 -22.37
CA THR A 259 -2.01 -13.57 -22.86
C THR A 259 -2.38 -12.39 -21.97
N LEU A 260 -1.60 -11.32 -22.04
CA LEU A 260 -1.90 -10.07 -21.34
C LEU A 260 -3.25 -9.49 -21.80
N SER A 261 -3.55 -9.54 -23.10
CA SER A 261 -4.81 -9.02 -23.65
C SER A 261 -6.02 -9.74 -23.07
N GLU A 262 -6.02 -11.08 -23.01
CA GLU A 262 -7.08 -11.86 -22.37
C GLU A 262 -7.25 -11.47 -20.90
N GLY A 263 -6.16 -11.26 -20.18
CA GLY A 263 -6.19 -10.84 -18.78
C GLY A 263 -6.84 -9.46 -18.59
N LEU A 264 -6.48 -8.49 -19.44
CA LEU A 264 -7.05 -7.14 -19.42
C LEU A 264 -8.53 -7.14 -19.82
N GLU A 265 -8.92 -7.99 -20.78
CA GLU A 265 -10.34 -8.18 -21.14
C GLU A 265 -11.16 -8.72 -19.96
N LEU A 266 -10.61 -9.64 -19.15
CA LEU A 266 -11.27 -10.12 -17.93
C LEU A 266 -11.49 -8.99 -16.92
N LEU A 267 -10.52 -8.09 -16.77
CA LEU A 267 -10.69 -6.92 -15.90
C LEU A 267 -11.81 -6.02 -16.41
N GLU A 268 -11.86 -5.76 -17.71
CA GLU A 268 -12.89 -4.90 -18.30
C GLU A 268 -14.29 -5.54 -18.20
N MET A 269 -14.39 -6.85 -18.36
CA MET A 269 -15.66 -7.56 -18.15
C MET A 269 -16.18 -7.41 -16.72
N GLY A 270 -15.30 -7.47 -15.72
CA GLY A 270 -15.70 -7.34 -14.31
C GLY A 270 -16.00 -5.93 -13.84
N ARG A 271 -15.71 -4.89 -14.64
CA ARG A 271 -16.09 -3.49 -14.35
C ARG A 271 -17.56 -3.16 -14.65
N ARG A 272 -18.29 -4.10 -15.25
CA ARG A 272 -19.65 -3.92 -15.77
C ARG A 272 -20.75 -3.98 -14.71
#